data_AF-A0A137QY62-F1
#
_entry.id   AF-A0A137QY62-F1
#
_cell.length_a   1.000
_cell.length_b   1.000
_cell.length_c   1.000
_cell.angle_alpha   90.00
_cell.angle_beta   90.00
_cell.angle_gamma   90.00
#
_symmetry.space_group_name_H-M   'P 1'
#
loop_
_entity.id
_entity.type
_entity.pdbx_description
1 polymer ?
#
loop_
_entity_poly.entity_id
_entity_poly.type
_entity_poly.pdbx_seq_one_letter_code
_entity_poly.pdbx_strand_id
1 'polypeptide(L)'
;MSERIYHPPSVKGTSTPDVVVSHREGSDFSLLKQRRFLRNGDSYIGRGPGLAVFVDGCCLDNGTPNARAGMGVYFGPGSPHNISRPLGGNGPKTNQRAEIRAAVLALGKVYRLLRFGDLCTSHLAIISDSAHVVNSMTKWVEKWRNNGYISARGERVVNARDLMELDGITRNLEDMGVAVRFWRVDREYNGEADELARDGARCA
;
A
#
# COMPACT_ATOMS: atom_id res chain seq x y z
N MET A 1 -3.96 3.48 19.62
CA MET A 1 -4.30 3.32 18.19
C MET A 1 -3.05 3.64 17.39
N SER A 2 -2.62 2.75 16.50
CA SER A 2 -1.39 2.97 15.71
C SER A 2 -1.47 4.25 14.89
N GLU A 3 -0.34 4.93 14.80
CA GLU A 3 -0.20 6.15 14.02
C GLU A 3 -0.29 5.89 12.52
N ARG A 4 -0.14 4.63 12.07
CA ARG A 4 -0.16 4.27 10.64
C ARG A 4 -1.54 4.03 10.06
N ILE A 5 -2.62 4.10 10.84
CA ILE A 5 -3.99 3.98 10.29
C ILE A 5 -4.39 5.31 9.65
N TYR A 6 -4.83 5.28 8.40
CA TYR A 6 -5.51 6.43 7.80
C TYR A 6 -7.00 6.41 8.14
N HIS A 7 -7.47 7.53 8.68
CA HIS A 7 -8.89 7.78 8.88
C HIS A 7 -9.32 8.86 7.89
N PRO A 8 -9.85 8.50 6.70
CA PRO A 8 -10.30 9.47 5.73
C PRO A 8 -11.38 10.39 6.34
N PRO A 9 -11.32 11.71 6.08
CA PRO A 9 -12.36 12.62 6.52
C PRO A 9 -13.69 12.24 5.85
N SER A 10 -14.78 12.30 6.60
CA SER A 10 -16.12 12.11 6.03
C SER A 10 -16.49 13.33 5.19
N VAL A 11 -16.85 13.09 3.93
CA VAL A 11 -17.30 14.08 2.97
C VAL A 11 -18.69 13.67 2.51
N LYS A 12 -19.69 14.55 2.71
CA LYS A 12 -21.09 14.27 2.38
C LYS A 12 -21.65 12.99 3.04
N GLY A 13 -21.16 12.65 4.24
CA GLY A 13 -21.64 11.49 5.00
C GLY A 13 -21.00 10.14 4.63
N THR A 14 -20.03 10.13 3.72
CA THR A 14 -19.25 8.93 3.36
C THR A 14 -17.75 9.22 3.40
N SER A 15 -16.94 8.16 3.43
CA SER A 15 -15.48 8.23 3.43
C SER A 15 -14.86 7.36 2.33
N THR A 16 -15.62 7.01 1.30
CA THR A 16 -15.16 6.11 0.24
C THR A 16 -14.14 6.77 -0.70
N PRO A 17 -13.25 5.99 -1.34
CA PRO A 17 -12.17 6.52 -2.19
C PRO A 17 -12.62 7.46 -3.30
N ASP A 18 -13.72 7.16 -3.99
CA ASP A 18 -14.31 8.02 -5.04
C ASP A 18 -14.64 9.43 -4.53
N VAL A 19 -14.99 9.53 -3.24
CA VAL A 19 -15.32 10.80 -2.61
C VAL A 19 -14.08 11.53 -2.09
N VAL A 20 -13.07 10.82 -1.57
CA VAL A 20 -11.91 11.46 -0.90
C VAL A 20 -10.64 11.55 -1.76
N VAL A 21 -10.55 10.77 -2.83
CA VAL A 21 -9.47 10.79 -3.83
C VAL A 21 -9.93 11.57 -5.07
N SER A 22 -9.04 12.35 -5.67
CA SER A 22 -9.25 13.03 -6.95
C SER A 22 -8.13 12.71 -7.93
N HIS A 23 -8.50 12.76 -9.21
CA HIS A 23 -7.56 12.72 -10.33
C HIS A 23 -7.69 14.07 -11.03
N ARG A 24 -6.59 14.84 -11.04
CA ARG A 24 -6.55 16.11 -11.78
C ARG A 24 -6.12 15.79 -13.21
N GLU A 25 -6.74 16.46 -14.18
CA GLU A 25 -6.30 16.35 -15.57
C GLU A 25 -4.82 16.75 -15.68
N GLY A 26 -4.03 15.94 -16.38
CA GLY A 26 -2.57 16.10 -16.48
C GLY A 26 -1.76 15.69 -15.24
N SER A 27 -2.38 15.11 -14.20
CA SER A 27 -1.67 14.56 -13.04
C SER A 27 -1.41 13.07 -13.21
N ASP A 28 -0.15 12.66 -13.07
CA ASP A 28 0.25 11.24 -13.04
C ASP A 28 -0.18 10.52 -11.74
N PHE A 29 -0.78 11.25 -10.80
CA PHE A 29 -1.03 10.78 -9.44
C PHE A 29 -2.46 11.01 -8.97
N SER A 30 -2.96 10.06 -8.20
CA SER A 30 -4.19 10.12 -7.42
C SER A 30 -3.92 10.89 -6.14
N LEU A 31 -4.67 11.97 -5.93
CA LEU A 31 -4.42 12.92 -4.85
C LEU A 31 -5.55 12.87 -3.83
N LEU A 32 -5.22 13.01 -2.56
CA LEU A 32 -6.21 13.15 -1.51
C LEU A 32 -6.78 14.58 -1.54
N LYS A 33 -8.12 14.69 -1.60
CA LYS A 33 -8.82 15.98 -1.72
C LYS A 33 -8.63 16.89 -0.51
N GLN A 34 -8.32 16.33 0.66
CA GLN A 34 -8.17 17.09 1.90
C GLN A 34 -6.76 17.00 2.47
N ARG A 35 -6.29 18.15 2.98
CA ARG A 35 -5.02 18.28 3.70
C ARG A 35 -5.07 17.81 5.16
N ARG A 36 -6.25 17.44 5.68
CA ARG A 36 -6.41 16.80 7.01
C ARG A 36 -5.93 15.35 6.95
N PHE A 37 -4.65 15.18 6.66
CA PHE A 37 -3.90 13.95 6.82
C PHE A 37 -3.32 13.85 8.25
N LEU A 38 -3.34 14.98 8.95
CA LEU A 38 -2.70 15.26 10.23
C LEU A 38 -3.73 15.23 11.36
N ARG A 39 -3.38 14.59 12.48
CA ARG A 39 -4.12 14.74 13.74
C ARG A 39 -4.11 16.21 14.13
N ASN A 40 -5.05 16.63 14.99
CA ASN A 40 -4.89 17.87 15.73
C ASN A 40 -3.55 17.81 16.49
N GLY A 41 -2.61 18.67 16.12
CA GLY A 41 -1.28 18.76 16.75
C GLY A 41 -0.09 18.31 15.90
N ASP A 42 -0.30 17.62 14.77
CA ASP A 42 0.82 17.28 13.89
C ASP A 42 1.26 18.52 13.10
N SER A 43 2.45 19.04 13.40
CA SER A 43 3.05 20.22 12.75
C SER A 43 3.82 19.87 11.48
N TYR A 44 3.30 18.97 10.64
CA TYR A 44 3.90 18.75 9.33
C TYR A 44 3.58 19.95 8.44
N ILE A 45 4.59 20.79 8.21
CA ILE A 45 4.59 21.81 7.15
C ILE A 45 4.64 21.06 5.81
N GLY A 46 3.49 20.54 5.38
CA GLY A 46 3.42 19.58 4.29
C GLY A 46 3.93 20.16 2.97
N ARG A 47 4.98 19.55 2.42
CA ARG A 47 5.44 19.82 1.06
C ARG A 47 4.59 18.98 0.10
N GLY A 48 3.67 19.63 -0.62
CA GLY A 48 2.89 19.01 -1.69
C GLY A 48 1.56 18.36 -1.27
N PRO A 49 0.75 17.89 -2.25
CA PRO A 49 -0.53 17.24 -2.00
C PRO A 49 -0.34 15.85 -1.36
N GLY A 50 -1.37 15.35 -0.68
CA GLY A 50 -1.37 13.96 -0.20
C GLY A 50 -1.54 12.98 -1.35
N LEU A 51 -0.70 11.97 -1.40
CA LEU A 51 -0.70 10.93 -2.42
C LEU A 51 -1.54 9.74 -1.96
N ALA A 52 -2.40 9.23 -2.85
CA ALA A 52 -3.11 7.97 -2.69
C ALA A 52 -2.53 6.95 -3.68
N VAL A 53 -2.16 5.76 -3.20
CA VAL A 53 -1.69 4.67 -4.05
C VAL A 53 -2.47 3.42 -3.69
N PHE A 54 -3.17 2.85 -4.66
CA PHE A 54 -3.95 1.63 -4.50
C PHE A 54 -3.06 0.44 -4.82
N VAL A 55 -3.17 -0.61 -4.03
CA VAL A 55 -2.39 -1.84 -4.19
C VAL A 55 -3.30 -3.05 -4.07
N ASP A 56 -2.99 -4.07 -4.86
CA ASP A 56 -3.63 -5.38 -4.75
C ASP A 56 -2.64 -6.48 -5.14
N GLY A 57 -2.89 -7.69 -4.61
CA GLY A 57 -2.18 -8.90 -4.99
C GLY A 57 -3.13 -10.01 -5.37
N CYS A 58 -2.88 -10.63 -6.53
CA CYS A 58 -3.66 -11.73 -7.03
C CYS A 58 -2.81 -13.01 -7.10
N CYS A 59 -3.42 -14.16 -6.86
CA CYS A 59 -2.87 -15.48 -7.12
C CYS A 59 -3.95 -16.35 -7.79
N LEU A 60 -3.78 -16.59 -9.08
CA LEU A 60 -4.54 -17.56 -9.85
C LEU A 60 -4.12 -18.97 -9.42
N ASP A 61 -5.08 -19.89 -9.34
CA ASP A 61 -4.86 -21.28 -8.93
C ASP A 61 -4.15 -21.39 -7.56
N ASN A 62 -4.46 -20.46 -6.65
CA ASN A 62 -3.85 -20.35 -5.32
C ASN A 62 -3.96 -21.65 -4.52
N GLY A 63 -2.84 -22.13 -3.99
CA GLY A 63 -2.75 -23.39 -3.24
C GLY A 63 -2.47 -24.62 -4.12
N THR A 64 -2.32 -24.45 -5.43
CA THR A 64 -1.96 -25.53 -6.36
C THR A 64 -0.51 -25.40 -6.86
N PRO A 65 0.08 -26.46 -7.43
CA PRO A 65 1.39 -26.38 -8.09
C PRO A 65 1.43 -25.40 -9.29
N ASN A 66 0.28 -25.08 -9.88
CA ASN A 66 0.15 -24.18 -11.03
C ASN A 66 -0.11 -22.72 -10.61
N ALA A 67 0.00 -22.42 -9.31
CA ALA A 67 -0.25 -21.09 -8.78
C ALA A 67 0.56 -20.02 -9.53
N ARG A 68 -0.11 -18.97 -9.97
CA ARG A 68 0.49 -17.81 -10.64
C ARG A 68 0.04 -16.56 -9.93
N ALA A 69 1.00 -15.80 -9.42
CA ALA A 69 0.71 -14.62 -8.62
C ALA A 69 1.21 -13.35 -9.31
N GLY A 70 0.51 -12.25 -9.08
CA GLY A 70 0.77 -10.94 -9.65
C GLY A 70 0.51 -9.83 -8.64
N MET A 71 1.15 -8.69 -8.89
CA MET A 71 1.09 -7.49 -8.05
C MET A 71 0.60 -6.33 -8.90
N GLY A 72 -0.38 -5.61 -8.38
CA GLY A 72 -0.95 -4.41 -8.97
C GLY A 72 -0.66 -3.19 -8.11
N VAL A 73 -0.18 -2.11 -8.74
CA VAL A 73 0.00 -0.80 -8.09
C VAL A 73 -0.60 0.26 -8.99
N TYR A 74 -1.64 0.93 -8.50
CA TYR A 74 -2.34 1.97 -9.23
C TYR A 74 -2.09 3.34 -8.60
N PHE A 75 -1.37 4.19 -9.32
CA PHE A 75 -1.11 5.58 -9.00
C PHE A 75 -2.19 6.51 -9.54
N GLY A 76 -2.91 6.14 -10.60
CA GLY A 76 -4.01 6.94 -11.15
C GLY A 76 -4.32 6.64 -12.61
N PRO A 77 -5.39 7.23 -13.16
CA PRO A 77 -5.81 6.99 -14.54
C PRO A 77 -4.69 7.37 -15.52
N GLY A 78 -4.29 6.44 -16.39
CA GLY A 78 -3.25 6.68 -17.39
C GLY A 78 -1.85 6.95 -16.83
N SER A 79 -1.63 6.78 -15.52
CA SER A 79 -0.35 7.08 -14.89
C SER A 79 0.77 6.20 -15.48
N PRO A 80 1.90 6.79 -15.92
CA PRO A 80 3.08 6.03 -16.36
C PRO A 80 3.76 5.29 -15.20
N HIS A 81 3.24 5.45 -13.97
CA HIS A 81 3.74 4.78 -12.78
C HIS A 81 2.87 3.61 -12.33
N ASN A 82 1.74 3.35 -12.99
CA ASN A 82 0.98 2.13 -12.75
C ASN A 82 1.85 0.89 -13.03
N ILE A 83 1.73 -0.12 -12.18
CA ILE A 83 2.56 -1.33 -12.26
C ILE A 83 1.67 -2.56 -12.26
N SER A 84 1.84 -3.38 -13.28
CA SER A 84 1.37 -4.75 -13.34
C SER A 84 2.59 -5.66 -13.48
N ARG A 85 2.81 -6.57 -12.54
CA ARG A 85 4.00 -7.43 -12.56
C ARG A 85 3.75 -8.81 -11.95
N PRO A 86 4.31 -9.89 -12.52
CA PRO A 86 4.30 -11.19 -11.86
C PRO A 86 5.05 -11.16 -10.52
N LEU A 87 4.54 -11.89 -9.53
CA LEU A 87 5.20 -12.13 -8.25
C LEU A 87 6.41 -13.04 -8.48
N GLY A 88 7.59 -12.42 -8.52
CA GLY A 88 8.87 -13.13 -8.70
C GLY A 88 9.47 -13.70 -7.41
N GLY A 89 10.67 -14.28 -7.57
CA GLY A 89 11.51 -14.82 -6.50
C GLY A 89 11.13 -16.23 -6.05
N ASN A 90 12.05 -16.90 -5.35
CA ASN A 90 11.96 -18.33 -4.99
C ASN A 90 11.00 -18.63 -3.81
N GLY A 91 10.00 -17.78 -3.56
CA GLY A 91 9.05 -17.94 -2.45
C GLY A 91 7.69 -18.46 -2.91
N PRO A 92 6.81 -18.84 -1.96
CA PRO A 92 5.45 -19.32 -2.28
C PRO A 92 4.66 -18.31 -3.12
N LYS A 93 3.96 -18.77 -4.14
CA LYS A 93 2.99 -17.95 -4.88
C LYS A 93 1.65 -18.06 -4.16
N THR A 94 1.32 -17.05 -3.35
CA THR A 94 0.06 -16.99 -2.59
C THR A 94 -0.55 -15.59 -2.67
N ASN A 95 -1.88 -15.51 -2.50
CA ASN A 95 -2.59 -14.22 -2.44
C ASN A 95 -1.96 -13.29 -1.38
N GLN A 96 -1.80 -13.77 -0.14
CA GLN A 96 -1.28 -12.96 0.96
C GLN A 96 0.14 -12.42 0.69
N ARG A 97 1.01 -13.24 0.09
CA ARG A 97 2.35 -12.77 -0.28
C ARG A 97 2.29 -11.74 -1.40
N ALA A 98 1.46 -11.96 -2.42
CA ALA A 98 1.28 -11.02 -3.53
C ALA A 98 0.84 -9.63 -3.02
N GLU A 99 -0.13 -9.61 -2.11
CA GLU A 99 -0.69 -8.41 -1.47
C GLU A 99 0.38 -7.59 -0.72
N ILE A 100 1.16 -8.26 0.13
CA ILE A 100 2.26 -7.62 0.86
C ILE A 100 3.31 -7.09 -0.12
N ARG A 101 3.64 -7.86 -1.15
CA ARG A 101 4.67 -7.48 -2.14
C ARG A 101 4.21 -6.35 -3.06
N ALA A 102 2.91 -6.22 -3.34
CA ALA A 102 2.36 -5.07 -4.04
C ALA A 102 2.55 -3.79 -3.21
N ALA A 103 2.29 -3.83 -1.90
CA ALA A 103 2.58 -2.71 -1.00
C ALA A 103 4.09 -2.36 -0.96
N VAL A 104 4.97 -3.36 -0.90
CA VAL A 104 6.43 -3.17 -0.98
C VAL A 104 6.82 -2.47 -2.28
N LEU A 105 6.26 -2.93 -3.40
CA LEU A 105 6.52 -2.39 -4.72
C LEU A 105 6.07 -0.92 -4.84
N ALA A 106 4.90 -0.60 -4.32
CA ALA A 106 4.37 0.76 -4.27
C ALA A 106 5.28 1.70 -3.46
N LEU A 107 5.62 1.34 -2.21
CA LEU A 107 6.48 2.16 -1.36
C LEU A 107 7.89 2.31 -1.96
N GLY A 108 8.45 1.26 -2.54
CA GLY A 108 9.74 1.33 -3.22
C GLY A 108 9.72 2.24 -4.46
N LYS A 109 8.62 2.28 -5.20
CA LYS A 109 8.42 3.23 -6.31
C LYS A 109 8.32 4.67 -5.78
N VAL A 110 7.50 4.91 -4.75
CA VAL A 110 7.36 6.24 -4.13
C VAL A 110 8.70 6.74 -3.58
N TYR A 111 9.45 5.89 -2.87
CA TYR A 111 10.78 6.23 -2.37
C TYR A 111 11.71 6.71 -3.48
N ARG A 112 11.75 6.00 -4.61
CA ARG A 112 12.58 6.40 -5.77
C ARG A 112 12.12 7.73 -6.36
N LEU A 113 10.82 7.92 -6.58
CA LEU A 113 10.30 9.18 -7.14
C LEU A 113 10.63 10.38 -6.24
N LEU A 114 10.52 10.23 -4.92
CA LEU A 114 10.91 11.28 -3.97
C LEU A 114 12.42 11.55 -4.00
N ARG A 115 13.25 10.50 -4.10
CA ARG A 115 14.71 10.65 -4.14
C ARG A 115 15.21 11.34 -5.42
N PHE A 116 14.56 11.11 -6.55
CA PHE A 116 14.93 11.71 -7.83
C PHE A 116 14.23 13.05 -8.12
N GLY A 117 13.29 13.47 -7.26
CA GLY A 117 12.58 14.75 -7.40
C GLY A 117 11.36 14.72 -8.33
N ASP A 118 10.99 13.54 -8.84
CA ASP A 118 9.82 13.31 -9.71
C ASP A 118 8.49 13.34 -8.93
N LEU A 119 8.56 13.33 -7.59
CA LEU A 119 7.40 13.42 -6.70
C LEU A 119 7.71 14.35 -5.54
N CYS A 120 6.73 15.17 -5.16
CA CYS A 120 6.78 16.01 -3.97
C CYS A 120 5.52 15.77 -3.13
N THR A 121 5.67 14.98 -2.06
CA THR A 121 4.63 14.75 -1.07
C THR A 121 5.22 14.49 0.31
N SER A 122 4.52 14.91 1.36
CA SER A 122 4.80 14.55 2.75
C SER A 122 3.74 13.61 3.35
N HIS A 123 2.77 13.15 2.54
CA HIS A 123 1.64 12.35 3.02
C HIS A 123 1.31 11.26 2.00
N LEU A 124 1.34 10.00 2.42
CA LEU A 124 1.09 8.86 1.56
C LEU A 124 0.05 7.93 2.19
N ALA A 125 -1.07 7.71 1.52
CA ALA A 125 -2.02 6.66 1.84
C ALA A 125 -1.83 5.46 0.90
N ILE A 126 -1.46 4.31 1.47
CA ILE A 126 -1.57 3.01 0.80
C ILE A 126 -2.98 2.48 1.02
N ILE A 127 -3.71 2.31 -0.07
CA ILE A 127 -5.10 1.86 -0.08
C ILE A 127 -5.14 0.40 -0.55
N SER A 128 -5.82 -0.45 0.21
CA SER A 128 -5.96 -1.88 -0.11
C SER A 128 -7.24 -2.42 0.52
N ASP A 129 -7.87 -3.41 -0.11
CA ASP A 129 -8.97 -4.18 0.48
C ASP A 129 -8.49 -5.34 1.37
N SER A 130 -7.19 -5.62 1.36
CA SER A 130 -6.54 -6.64 2.18
C SER A 130 -6.48 -6.26 3.65
N ALA A 131 -7.40 -6.83 4.44
CA ALA A 131 -7.34 -6.72 5.90
C ALA A 131 -6.01 -7.24 6.46
N HIS A 132 -5.38 -8.22 5.81
CA HIS A 132 -4.10 -8.77 6.25
C HIS A 132 -2.97 -7.74 6.14
N VAL A 133 -2.84 -7.05 4.99
CA VAL A 133 -1.82 -6.01 4.80
C VAL A 133 -2.04 -4.86 5.78
N VAL A 134 -3.27 -4.31 5.82
CA VAL A 134 -3.58 -3.15 6.66
C VAL A 134 -3.39 -3.47 8.13
N ASN A 135 -3.93 -4.58 8.65
CA ASN A 135 -3.76 -4.94 10.07
C ASN A 135 -2.29 -5.26 10.40
N SER A 136 -1.54 -5.89 9.48
CA SER A 136 -0.11 -6.13 9.69
C SER A 136 0.62 -4.82 9.96
N MET A 137 0.44 -3.83 9.09
CA MET A 137 1.15 -2.56 9.18
C MET A 137 0.63 -1.58 10.22
N THR A 138 -0.57 -1.82 10.77
CA THR A 138 -1.24 -0.90 11.69
C THR A 138 -1.55 -1.47 13.08
N LYS A 139 -1.42 -2.78 13.29
CA LYS A 139 -1.75 -3.40 14.59
C LYS A 139 -0.66 -4.33 15.07
N TRP A 140 0.03 -5.01 14.16
CA TRP A 140 0.88 -6.16 14.53
C TRP A 140 2.37 -5.90 14.36
N VAL A 141 2.77 -5.11 13.35
CA VAL A 141 4.18 -4.94 12.97
C VAL A 141 5.06 -4.44 14.11
N GLU A 142 4.57 -3.53 14.97
CA GLU A 142 5.34 -3.06 16.14
C GLU A 142 5.64 -4.19 17.11
N LYS A 143 4.62 -4.99 17.45
CA LYS A 143 4.79 -6.17 18.32
C LYS A 143 5.71 -7.21 17.68
N TRP A 144 5.53 -7.48 16.39
CA TRP A 144 6.35 -8.43 15.65
C TRP A 144 7.81 -8.00 15.56
N ARG A 145 8.08 -6.70 15.37
CA ARG A 145 9.44 -6.17 15.37
C ARG A 145 10.12 -6.42 16.71
N ASN A 146 9.41 -6.23 17.81
CA ASN A 146 9.95 -6.39 19.17
C ASN A 146 10.14 -7.85 19.60
N ASN A 147 9.45 -8.80 18.96
CA ASN A 147 9.50 -10.22 19.34
C ASN A 147 10.12 -11.13 18.28
N GLY A 148 10.75 -10.57 17.24
CA GLY A 148 11.39 -11.35 16.17
C GLY A 148 10.41 -11.99 15.18
N TYR A 149 9.22 -11.40 14.98
CA TYR A 149 8.15 -11.87 14.09
C TYR A 149 7.62 -13.25 14.48
N ILE A 150 7.31 -13.40 15.76
CA ILE A 150 6.68 -14.57 16.35
C ILE A 150 5.20 -14.30 16.62
N SER A 151 4.33 -15.24 16.23
CA SER A 151 2.90 -15.17 16.40
C SER A 151 2.48 -15.40 17.85
N ALA A 152 1.22 -15.14 18.19
CA ALA A 152 0.69 -15.44 19.52
C ALA A 152 0.74 -16.93 19.88
N ARG A 153 0.89 -17.81 18.89
CA ARG A 153 1.02 -19.27 19.07
C ARG A 153 2.48 -19.73 19.24
N GLY A 154 3.44 -18.81 19.27
CA GLY A 154 4.88 -19.14 19.36
C GLY A 154 5.53 -19.54 18.04
N GLU A 155 4.81 -19.48 16.92
CA GLU A 155 5.30 -19.84 15.59
C GLU A 155 5.83 -18.62 14.84
N ARG A 156 6.76 -18.84 13.90
CA ARG A 156 7.20 -17.77 13.01
C ARG A 156 6.02 -17.27 12.15
N VAL A 157 5.88 -15.95 12.03
CA VAL A 157 4.89 -15.34 11.14
C VAL A 157 5.18 -15.76 9.69
N VAL A 158 4.18 -16.30 9.00
CA VAL A 158 4.31 -16.93 7.66
C VAL A 158 5.03 -16.03 6.65
N ASN A 159 4.64 -14.76 6.57
CA ASN A 159 5.21 -13.77 5.65
C ASN A 159 6.21 -12.82 6.33
N ALA A 160 6.88 -13.25 7.40
CA ALA A 160 7.77 -12.39 8.19
C ALA A 160 8.79 -11.63 7.34
N ARG A 161 9.42 -12.28 6.35
CA ARG A 161 10.41 -11.64 5.48
C ARG A 161 9.81 -10.50 4.65
N ASP A 162 8.67 -10.73 4.01
CA ASP A 162 8.02 -9.72 3.18
C ASP A 162 7.50 -8.54 4.04
N LEU A 163 7.00 -8.83 5.23
CA LEU A 163 6.55 -7.82 6.20
C LEU A 163 7.69 -7.00 6.78
N MET A 164 8.84 -7.64 7.08
CA MET A 164 10.06 -6.94 7.49
C MET A 164 10.52 -5.93 6.43
N GLU A 165 10.47 -6.32 5.15
CA GLU A 165 10.81 -5.42 4.04
C GLU A 165 9.81 -4.28 3.90
N LEU A 166 8.50 -4.58 3.96
CA LEU A 166 7.44 -3.56 3.93
C LEU A 166 7.61 -2.54 5.05
N ASP A 167 7.87 -3.01 6.27
CA ASP A 167 8.10 -2.17 7.43
C ASP A 167 9.38 -1.35 7.33
N GLY A 168 10.46 -1.94 6.80
CA GLY A 168 11.72 -1.24 6.55
C GLY A 168 11.56 -0.07 5.59
N ILE A 169 10.92 -0.29 4.42
CA ILE A 169 10.71 0.79 3.44
C ILE A 169 9.72 1.84 3.98
N THR A 170 8.70 1.42 4.73
CA THR A 170 7.77 2.34 5.41
C THR A 170 8.53 3.32 6.29
N ARG A 171 9.42 2.81 7.16
CA ARG A 171 10.25 3.66 8.04
C ARG A 171 11.20 4.55 7.26
N ASN A 172 11.83 4.04 6.19
CA ASN A 172 12.70 4.86 5.36
C ASN A 172 11.98 6.06 4.74
N LEU A 173 10.69 5.93 4.40
CA LEU A 173 9.85 7.04 3.94
C LEU A 173 9.47 7.99 5.08
N GLU A 174 9.14 7.45 6.26
CA GLU A 174 8.89 8.24 7.47
C GLU A 174 10.12 9.07 7.86
N ASP A 175 11.32 8.51 7.79
CA ASP A 175 12.60 9.19 8.02
C ASP A 175 12.89 10.30 6.97
N MET A 176 12.29 10.20 5.78
CA MET A 176 12.31 11.25 4.75
C MET A 176 11.26 12.35 4.99
N GLY A 177 10.48 12.27 6.07
CA GLY A 177 9.41 13.21 6.39
C GLY A 177 8.09 12.92 5.67
N VAL A 178 7.88 11.69 5.20
CA VAL A 178 6.61 11.26 4.61
C VAL A 178 5.78 10.50 5.64
N ALA A 179 4.62 11.05 6.01
CA ALA A 179 3.66 10.33 6.83
C ALA A 179 3.00 9.22 5.99
N VAL A 180 3.45 7.97 6.18
CA VAL A 180 2.86 6.79 5.52
C VAL A 180 1.70 6.27 6.36
N ARG A 181 0.55 6.09 5.71
CA ARG A 181 -0.68 5.57 6.33
C ARG A 181 -1.28 4.48 5.47
N PHE A 182 -1.98 3.55 6.10
CA PHE A 182 -2.68 2.44 5.46
C PHE A 182 -4.18 2.63 5.64
N TRP A 183 -4.92 2.43 4.56
CA TRP A 183 -6.37 2.56 4.54
C TRP A 183 -7.00 1.30 3.96
N ARG A 184 -7.81 0.62 4.78
CA ARG A 184 -8.65 -0.47 4.31
C ARG A 184 -9.91 0.07 3.63
N VAL A 185 -10.19 -0.43 2.44
CA VAL A 185 -11.42 -0.15 1.68
C VAL A 185 -12.15 -1.45 1.35
N ASP A 186 -13.41 -1.35 0.91
CA ASP A 186 -14.09 -2.50 0.34
C ASP A 186 -13.60 -2.77 -1.08
N ARG A 187 -13.66 -4.03 -1.49
CA ARG A 187 -13.09 -4.51 -2.76
C ARG A 187 -13.61 -3.76 -3.99
N GLU A 188 -14.86 -3.33 -3.96
CA GLU A 188 -15.48 -2.57 -5.05
C GLU A 188 -14.74 -1.25 -5.36
N TYR A 189 -14.01 -0.68 -4.40
CA TYR A 189 -13.24 0.55 -4.55
C TYR A 189 -11.76 0.33 -4.93
N ASN A 190 -11.32 -0.93 -5.10
CA ASN A 190 -9.93 -1.29 -5.40
C ASN A 190 -9.76 -1.96 -6.78
N GLY A 191 -10.76 -1.82 -7.66
CA GLY A 191 -10.84 -2.56 -8.94
C GLY A 191 -9.64 -2.37 -9.88
N GLU A 192 -9.14 -1.15 -10.02
CA GLU A 192 -7.99 -0.84 -10.90
C GLU A 192 -6.70 -1.56 -10.46
N ALA A 193 -6.45 -1.63 -9.15
CA ALA A 193 -5.30 -2.35 -8.62
C ALA A 193 -5.48 -3.87 -8.77
N ASP A 194 -6.69 -4.39 -8.54
CA ASP A 194 -7.04 -5.81 -8.73
C ASP A 194 -6.88 -6.25 -10.20
N GLU A 195 -7.27 -5.41 -11.16
CA GLU A 195 -7.05 -5.67 -12.58
C GLU A 195 -5.55 -5.73 -12.93
N LEU A 196 -4.77 -4.73 -12.50
CA LEU A 196 -3.31 -4.74 -12.68
C LEU A 196 -2.66 -5.98 -12.05
N ALA A 197 -3.12 -6.40 -10.88
CA ALA A 197 -2.60 -7.59 -10.20
C ALA A 197 -2.92 -8.88 -10.97
N ARG A 198 -4.14 -9.01 -11.50
CA ARG A 198 -4.55 -10.14 -12.34
C ARG A 198 -3.76 -10.22 -13.63
N ASP A 199 -3.53 -9.09 -14.30
CA ASP A 199 -2.68 -9.05 -15.50
C ASP A 199 -1.25 -9.47 -15.20
N GLY A 200 -0.73 -9.04 -14.05
CA GLY A 200 0.59 -9.46 -13.58
C GLY A 200 0.66 -10.97 -13.37
N ALA A 201 -0.41 -11.58 -12.84
CA ALA A 201 -0.51 -13.01 -12.61
C ALA A 201 -0.64 -13.81 -13.91
N ARG A 202 -1.34 -13.29 -14.92
CA ARG A 202 -1.48 -13.94 -16.25
C ARG A 202 -0.14 -14.06 -16.98
N CYS A 203 0.77 -13.11 -16.73
CA CYS A 203 2.13 -13.07 -17.28
C CYS A 203 3.19 -13.84 -16.45
N ALA A 204 2.78 -14.59 -15.42
CA ALA A 204 3.67 -15.21 -14.40
C ALA A 204 3.97 -16.70 -14.59
#